data_AF-A0A3N4KRZ0-F1
#
_entry.id   AF-A0A3N4KRZ0-F1
#
_cell.length_a   1.000
_cell.length_b   1.000
_cell.length_c   1.000
_cell.angle_alpha   90.00
_cell.angle_beta   90.00
_cell.angle_gamma   90.00
#
_symmetry.space_group_name_H-M   'P 1'
#
loop_
_entity.id
_entity.type
_entity.pdbx_description
1 polymer ?
#
loop_
_entity_poly.entity_id
_entity_poly.type
_entity_poly.pdbx_seq_one_letter_code
_entity_poly.pdbx_strand_id
1 'polypeptide(L)'
;MTPGMPMAADEDDQPFTPGPEEESHMPPTSTQPISKQTQAAVHLLREQFSEPIGKKSAKFLELLPHATTTRTDATKMFFEVLVLATKDAISVKQTEGFGDISIKSKKALWGEWAEERDEQQILEEEEKEKELEQQREREGEGVQQRHLVVGVGRGEGASAVAA
;
A
#
# COMPACT_ATOMS: atom_id res chain seq x y z
N MET A 1 -7.71 2.71 -80.35
CA MET A 1 -6.49 3.13 -79.63
C MET A 1 -6.88 4.25 -78.68
N THR A 2 -7.16 3.91 -77.43
CA THR A 2 -7.47 4.85 -76.34
C THR A 2 -6.18 5.20 -75.61
N PRO A 3 -5.83 6.48 -75.40
CA PRO A 3 -4.65 6.87 -74.62
C PRO A 3 -4.88 6.58 -73.13
N GLY A 4 -3.86 6.01 -72.49
CA GLY A 4 -3.86 5.66 -71.06
C GLY A 4 -3.89 6.88 -70.14
N MET A 5 -4.63 6.75 -69.04
CA MET A 5 -4.63 7.70 -67.93
C MET A 5 -3.23 7.83 -67.30
N PRO A 6 -2.77 9.04 -66.92
CA PRO A 6 -1.58 9.19 -66.10
C PRO A 6 -1.89 8.73 -64.66
N MET A 7 -0.97 7.89 -64.15
CA MET A 7 -0.92 7.37 -62.78
C MET A 7 -0.86 8.54 -61.79
N ALA A 8 -1.71 8.49 -60.77
CA ALA A 8 -1.67 9.39 -59.63
C ALA A 8 -0.30 9.27 -58.94
N ALA A 9 0.37 10.41 -58.74
CA ALA A 9 1.59 10.50 -57.96
C ALA A 9 1.25 10.28 -56.48
N ASP A 10 1.98 9.38 -55.84
CA ASP A 10 2.02 9.18 -54.40
C ASP A 10 2.32 10.51 -53.67
N GLU A 11 1.37 10.96 -52.85
CA GLU A 11 1.42 12.21 -52.05
C GLU A 11 1.68 11.93 -50.55
N ASP A 12 2.41 10.86 -50.21
CA ASP A 12 2.74 10.49 -48.83
C ASP A 12 4.25 10.60 -48.54
N ASP A 13 4.82 11.80 -48.66
CA ASP A 13 6.15 12.11 -48.09
C ASP A 13 6.17 13.54 -47.49
N GLN A 14 5.44 13.70 -46.38
CA GLN A 14 5.54 14.88 -45.51
C GLN A 14 6.61 14.61 -44.44
N PRO A 15 7.74 15.35 -44.40
CA PRO A 15 8.73 15.20 -43.34
C PRO A 15 8.15 15.65 -41.99
N PHE A 16 8.25 14.78 -40.98
CA PHE A 16 7.89 15.06 -39.59
C PHE A 16 8.74 16.22 -39.05
N THR A 17 8.16 17.41 -38.93
CA THR A 17 8.74 18.52 -38.18
C THR A 17 8.32 18.40 -36.71
N PRO A 18 9.21 18.06 -35.77
CA PRO A 18 8.84 18.11 -34.36
C PRO A 18 8.55 19.57 -34.00
N GLY A 19 7.32 19.83 -33.53
CA GLY A 19 6.92 21.12 -32.97
C GLY A 19 7.73 21.46 -31.71
N PRO A 20 7.69 22.72 -31.24
CA PRO A 20 8.43 23.13 -30.07
C PRO A 20 8.01 22.24 -28.90
N GLU A 21 9.01 21.59 -28.32
CA GLU A 21 8.92 20.79 -27.11
C GLU A 21 8.16 21.57 -26.03
N GLU A 22 6.89 21.21 -25.82
CA GLU A 22 6.15 21.60 -24.63
C GLU A 22 6.88 20.96 -23.45
N GLU A 23 7.78 21.73 -22.86
CA GLU A 23 8.40 21.47 -21.57
C GLU A 23 7.26 21.18 -20.61
N SER A 24 7.07 19.90 -20.29
CA SER A 24 6.04 19.40 -19.39
C SER A 24 6.33 19.98 -18.01
N HIS A 25 5.84 21.19 -17.77
CA HIS A 25 5.73 21.76 -16.45
C HIS A 25 4.63 21.01 -15.71
N MET A 26 4.97 19.79 -15.27
CA MET A 26 4.18 19.08 -14.28
C MET A 26 4.11 20.01 -13.05
N PRO A 27 2.92 20.50 -12.66
CA PRO A 27 2.79 21.32 -11.47
C PRO A 27 3.37 20.54 -10.28
N PRO A 28 3.96 21.22 -9.27
CA PRO A 28 4.50 20.53 -8.11
C PRO A 28 3.40 19.63 -7.56
N THR A 29 3.68 18.33 -7.58
CA THR A 29 2.79 17.28 -7.10
C THR A 29 2.26 17.76 -5.75
N SER A 30 0.97 18.12 -5.72
CA SER A 30 0.17 18.16 -4.50
C SER A 30 0.60 16.93 -3.73
N THR A 31 1.17 17.12 -2.54
CA THR A 31 1.80 16.07 -1.74
C THR A 31 0.79 14.97 -1.52
N GLN A 32 0.76 14.00 -2.42
CA GLN A 32 -0.22 12.94 -2.34
C GLN A 32 0.06 12.20 -1.04
N PRO A 33 -1.00 11.93 -0.26
CA PRO A 33 -0.89 11.11 0.92
C PRO A 33 -0.14 9.81 0.59
N ILE A 34 0.69 9.35 1.51
CA ILE A 34 1.46 8.14 1.30
C ILE A 34 0.67 6.90 1.75
N SER A 35 1.08 5.73 1.27
CA SER A 35 0.48 4.48 1.73
C SER A 35 0.87 4.18 3.18
N LYS A 36 0.05 3.37 3.88
CA LYS A 36 0.41 2.83 5.22
C LYS A 36 1.72 2.06 5.20
N GLN A 37 2.02 1.37 4.09
CA GLN A 37 3.27 0.63 3.92
C GLN A 37 4.46 1.59 3.86
N THR A 38 4.30 2.70 3.15
CA THR A 38 5.32 3.76 3.08
C THR A 38 5.52 4.40 4.44
N GLN A 39 4.45 4.70 5.18
CA GLN A 39 4.53 5.21 6.55
C GLN A 39 5.27 4.23 7.46
N ALA A 40 4.93 2.94 7.43
CA ALA A 40 5.62 1.91 8.21
C ALA A 40 7.12 1.82 7.87
N ALA A 41 7.47 1.93 6.58
CA ALA A 41 8.87 1.96 6.13
C ALA A 41 9.62 3.21 6.63
N VAL A 42 8.96 4.38 6.68
CA VAL A 42 9.53 5.60 7.26
C VAL A 42 9.87 5.38 8.73
N HIS A 43 8.93 4.85 9.52
CA HIS A 43 9.16 4.61 10.95
C HIS A 43 10.30 3.61 11.18
N LEU A 44 10.36 2.53 10.41
CA LEU A 44 11.45 1.56 10.47
C LEU A 44 12.81 2.21 10.22
N LEU A 45 12.92 3.05 9.18
CA LEU A 45 14.16 3.75 8.88
C LEU A 45 14.51 4.80 9.93
N ARG A 46 13.52 5.53 10.47
CA ARG A 46 13.73 6.47 11.57
C ARG A 46 14.30 5.75 12.78
N GLU A 47 13.77 4.59 13.15
CA GLU A 47 14.30 3.77 14.24
C GLU A 47 15.77 3.37 13.98
N GLN A 48 16.08 2.87 12.78
CA GLN A 48 17.45 2.46 12.41
C GLN A 48 18.48 3.60 12.43
N PHE A 49 18.04 4.83 12.15
CA PHE A 49 18.92 6.01 12.04
C PHE A 49 18.89 6.93 13.27
N SER A 50 18.06 6.66 14.28
CA SER A 50 17.94 7.51 15.48
C SER A 50 19.09 7.26 16.48
N GLU A 51 19.65 8.35 17.02
CA GLU A 51 20.72 8.33 18.01
C GLU A 51 20.25 7.85 19.41
N PRO A 52 21.17 7.39 20.31
CA PRO A 52 22.64 7.42 20.22
C PRO A 52 23.28 6.21 19.52
N ILE A 53 22.47 5.23 19.10
CA ILE A 53 22.94 3.93 18.56
C ILE A 53 22.78 3.86 17.02
N GLY A 54 21.98 4.76 16.44
CA GLY A 54 21.65 4.77 15.03
C GLY A 54 22.86 4.89 14.10
N LYS A 55 22.89 4.03 13.07
CA LYS A 55 23.92 4.08 12.04
C LYS A 55 23.67 5.29 11.13
N LYS A 56 24.73 5.90 10.57
CA LYS A 56 24.57 6.92 9.52
C LYS A 56 24.11 6.34 8.17
N SER A 57 24.17 5.02 8.03
CA SER A 57 23.80 4.28 6.83
C SER A 57 23.45 2.84 7.19
N ALA A 58 22.48 2.26 6.49
CA ALA A 58 22.08 0.86 6.64
C ALA A 58 22.12 0.17 5.26
N LYS A 59 22.36 -1.14 5.23
CA LYS A 59 22.17 -1.91 4.00
C LYS A 59 20.70 -2.29 3.88
N PHE A 60 20.18 -2.36 2.65
CA PHE A 60 18.80 -2.79 2.40
C PHE A 60 18.49 -4.15 3.04
N LEU A 61 19.43 -5.10 2.96
CA LEU A 61 19.28 -6.42 3.57
C LEU A 61 19.24 -6.39 5.10
N GLU A 62 19.82 -5.38 5.75
CA GLU A 62 19.72 -5.22 7.21
C GLU A 62 18.31 -4.80 7.65
N LEU A 63 17.50 -4.26 6.73
CA LEU A 63 16.10 -3.91 6.99
C LEU A 63 15.17 -5.13 6.91
N LEU A 64 15.69 -6.26 6.45
CA LEU A 64 14.94 -7.48 6.16
C LEU A 64 15.45 -8.62 7.04
N PRO A 65 14.73 -9.02 8.09
CA PRO A 65 15.16 -10.14 8.92
C PRO A 65 15.28 -11.43 8.08
N HIS A 66 16.51 -11.93 7.92
CA HIS A 66 16.83 -13.03 7.00
C HIS A 66 16.02 -14.32 7.23
N ALA A 67 15.55 -14.57 8.45
CA ALA A 67 14.84 -15.80 8.81
C ALA A 67 13.33 -15.76 8.51
N THR A 68 12.73 -14.57 8.40
CA THR A 68 11.27 -14.40 8.33
C THR A 68 10.80 -13.63 7.10
N THR A 69 11.71 -12.95 6.39
CA THR A 69 11.36 -12.16 5.21
C THR A 69 11.00 -13.04 4.04
N THR A 70 9.79 -12.88 3.50
CA THR A 70 9.39 -13.53 2.24
C THR A 70 9.84 -12.71 1.03
N ARG A 71 9.85 -13.32 -0.17
CA ARG A 71 10.09 -12.59 -1.43
C ARG A 71 9.13 -11.42 -1.61
N THR A 72 7.88 -11.60 -1.22
CA THR A 72 6.85 -10.56 -1.29
C THR A 72 7.19 -9.39 -0.39
N ASP A 73 7.62 -9.66 0.84
CA ASP A 73 7.98 -8.61 1.80
C ASP A 73 9.22 -7.83 1.34
N ALA A 74 10.24 -8.55 0.84
CA ALA A 74 11.43 -7.92 0.25
C ALA A 74 11.08 -7.03 -0.95
N THR A 75 10.16 -7.49 -1.81
CA THR A 75 9.71 -6.72 -2.98
C THR A 75 8.96 -5.46 -2.56
N LYS A 76 8.05 -5.57 -1.59
CA LYS A 76 7.34 -4.42 -1.02
C LYS A 76 8.33 -3.40 -0.46
N MET A 77 9.25 -3.86 0.40
CA MET A 77 10.25 -2.97 1.00
C MET A 77 11.17 -2.32 -0.04
N PHE A 78 11.50 -3.01 -1.12
CA PHE A 78 12.27 -2.45 -2.22
C PHE A 78 11.53 -1.29 -2.90
N PHE A 79 10.24 -1.45 -3.19
CA PHE A 79 9.41 -0.38 -3.73
C PHE A 79 9.27 0.79 -2.75
N GLU A 80 9.12 0.53 -1.44
CA GLU A 80 9.09 1.62 -0.46
C GLU A 80 10.40 2.40 -0.45
N VAL A 81 11.56 1.75 -0.59
CA VAL A 81 12.85 2.45 -0.75
C VAL A 81 12.88 3.31 -2.02
N LEU A 82 12.29 2.86 -3.13
CA LEU A 82 12.17 3.68 -4.34
C LEU A 82 11.27 4.91 -4.10
N VAL A 83 10.12 4.74 -3.46
CA VAL A 83 9.21 5.85 -3.12
C VAL A 83 9.89 6.86 -2.20
N LEU A 84 10.59 6.40 -1.17
CA LEU A 84 11.31 7.29 -0.26
C LEU A 84 12.45 8.04 -0.95
N ALA A 85 13.10 7.42 -1.94
CA ALA A 85 14.12 8.09 -2.74
C ALA A 85 13.53 9.17 -3.66
N THR A 86 12.35 8.95 -4.27
CA THR A 86 11.68 9.97 -5.11
C THR A 86 11.13 11.13 -4.28
N LYS A 87 10.78 10.90 -3.02
CA LYS A 87 10.43 11.95 -2.04
C LYS A 87 11.63 12.66 -1.41
N ASP A 88 12.85 12.39 -1.90
CA ASP A 88 14.12 12.92 -1.38
C ASP A 88 14.34 12.67 0.12
N ALA A 89 13.67 11.66 0.69
CA ALA A 89 13.77 11.31 2.10
C ALA A 89 15.04 10.51 2.42
N ILE A 90 15.57 9.77 1.44
CA ILE A 90 16.76 8.94 1.58
C ILE A 90 17.70 9.09 0.37
N SER A 91 18.95 8.67 0.55
CA SER A 91 19.90 8.45 -0.53
C SER A 91 20.18 6.96 -0.66
N VAL A 92 20.09 6.44 -1.88
CA VAL A 92 20.33 5.04 -2.21
C VAL A 92 21.57 4.94 -3.10
N LYS A 93 22.47 4.02 -2.79
CA LYS A 93 23.69 3.75 -3.58
C LYS A 93 23.89 2.24 -3.76
N GLN A 94 24.07 1.82 -5.00
CA GLN A 94 24.48 0.47 -5.40
C GLN A 94 25.62 0.60 -6.40
N THR A 95 26.77 -0.03 -6.13
CA THR A 95 28.00 0.14 -6.94
C THR A 95 28.17 -0.92 -8.01
N GLU A 96 27.61 -2.11 -7.78
CA GLU A 96 27.73 -3.27 -8.66
C GLU A 96 26.33 -3.83 -8.94
N GLY A 97 26.12 -4.37 -10.14
CA GLY A 97 24.85 -5.03 -10.48
C GLY A 97 24.56 -6.17 -9.50
N PHE A 98 23.36 -6.16 -8.91
CA PHE A 98 22.95 -7.12 -7.87
C PHE A 98 23.79 -7.09 -6.58
N GLY A 99 24.66 -6.11 -6.40
CA GLY A 99 25.43 -5.90 -5.17
C GLY A 99 24.60 -5.26 -4.05
N ASP A 100 25.24 -5.05 -2.90
CA ASP A 100 24.63 -4.42 -1.73
C ASP A 100 24.07 -3.02 -2.04
N ILE A 101 22.86 -2.77 -1.55
CA ILE A 101 22.19 -1.47 -1.62
C ILE A 101 22.40 -0.75 -0.29
N SER A 102 23.12 0.36 -0.31
CA SER A 102 23.34 1.22 0.86
C SER A 102 22.33 2.35 0.90
N ILE A 103 21.71 2.55 2.06
CA ILE A 103 20.68 3.56 2.32
C ILE A 103 21.20 4.54 3.37
N LYS A 104 21.03 5.84 3.12
CA LYS A 104 21.33 6.92 4.06
C LYS A 104 20.10 7.80 4.25
N SER A 105 19.86 8.22 5.49
CA SER A 105 18.80 9.20 5.78
C SER A 105 19.15 10.59 5.25
N LYS A 106 18.12 11.33 4.87
CA LYS A 106 18.15 12.78 4.61
C LYS A 106 17.17 13.48 5.54
N LYS A 107 17.30 14.79 5.69
CA LYS A 107 16.44 15.62 6.56
C LYS A 107 14.95 15.41 6.30
N ALA A 108 14.54 15.22 5.04
CA ALA A 108 13.15 15.01 4.67
C ALA A 108 12.54 13.72 5.26
N LEU A 109 13.34 12.72 5.68
CA LEU A 109 12.83 11.52 6.35
C LEU A 109 12.06 11.83 7.65
N TRP A 110 12.41 12.92 8.33
CA TRP A 110 11.76 13.37 9.57
C TRP A 110 10.67 14.43 9.32
N GLY A 111 10.23 14.62 8.07
CA GLY A 111 9.16 15.56 7.74
C GLY A 111 7.77 15.05 8.14
N GLU A 112 6.88 16.00 8.42
CA GLU A 112 5.48 15.76 8.79
C GLU A 112 4.66 15.09 7.67
N TRP A 113 5.12 15.17 6.40
CA TRP A 113 4.47 14.50 5.26
C TRP A 113 4.33 12.99 5.44
N ALA A 114 5.14 12.38 6.32
CA ALA A 114 5.07 10.97 6.61
C ALA A 114 3.86 10.61 7.50
N GLU A 115 3.31 11.58 8.22
CA GLU A 115 2.17 11.39 9.13
C GLU A 115 0.84 11.84 8.51
N GLU A 116 0.89 12.53 7.36
CA GLU A 116 -0.30 12.97 6.63
C GLU A 116 -1.01 11.76 6.00
N ARG A 117 -2.15 11.40 6.59
CA ARG A 117 -2.97 10.26 6.16
C ARG A 117 -3.90 10.66 5.02
N ASP A 118 -4.13 9.73 4.12
CA ASP A 118 -5.09 9.90 3.03
C ASP A 118 -6.52 9.88 3.55
N GLU A 119 -7.34 10.86 3.15
CA GLU A 119 -8.77 10.88 3.47
C GLU A 119 -9.48 9.62 2.97
N GLN A 120 -9.08 9.08 1.82
CA GLN A 120 -9.62 7.83 1.30
C GLN A 120 -9.27 6.63 2.19
N GLN A 121 -8.04 6.59 2.72
CA GLN A 121 -7.61 5.52 3.62
C GLN A 121 -8.31 5.58 4.98
N ILE A 122 -8.74 6.76 5.42
CA ILE A 122 -9.53 6.94 6.65
C ILE A 122 -10.95 6.40 6.43
N LEU A 123 -11.59 6.77 5.32
CA LEU A 123 -12.94 6.30 4.98
C LEU A 123 -13.02 4.77 4.86
N GLU A 124 -12.05 4.14 4.19
CA GLU A 124 -11.99 2.68 4.08
C GLU A 124 -11.82 1.97 5.43
N GLU A 125 -11.06 2.56 6.37
CA GLU A 125 -10.91 2.02 7.73
C GLU A 125 -12.21 2.11 8.52
N GLU A 126 -12.88 3.25 8.49
CA GLU A 126 -14.15 3.44 9.18
C GLU A 126 -15.24 2.50 8.62
N GLU A 127 -15.27 2.27 7.31
CA GLU A 127 -16.20 1.33 6.69
C GLU A 127 -15.92 -0.10 7.16
N LYS A 128 -14.65 -0.50 7.13
CA LYS A 128 -14.23 -1.84 7.57
C LYS A 128 -14.49 -2.06 9.06
N GLU A 129 -14.30 -1.04 9.90
CA GLU A 129 -14.62 -1.09 11.33
C GLU A 129 -16.12 -1.24 11.56
N LYS A 130 -16.95 -0.49 10.83
CA LYS A 130 -18.42 -0.62 10.86
C LYS A 130 -18.88 -2.00 10.40
N GLU A 131 -18.29 -2.55 9.33
CA GLU A 131 -18.61 -3.91 8.89
C GLU A 131 -18.24 -4.96 9.93
N LEU A 132 -17.07 -4.83 10.58
CA LEU A 132 -16.62 -5.73 11.61
C LEU A 132 -17.53 -5.66 12.85
N GLU A 133 -17.95 -4.46 13.25
CA GLU A 133 -18.88 -4.25 14.35
C GLU A 133 -20.24 -4.87 14.05
N GLN A 134 -20.81 -4.62 12.87
CA GLN A 134 -22.05 -5.25 12.43
C GLN A 134 -21.94 -6.78 12.37
N GLN A 135 -20.80 -7.32 11.93
CA GLN A 135 -20.57 -8.75 11.94
C GLN A 135 -20.53 -9.32 13.36
N ARG A 136 -19.88 -8.62 14.29
CA ARG A 136 -19.77 -9.01 15.69
C ARG A 136 -21.11 -8.92 16.43
N GLU A 137 -21.95 -7.96 16.07
CA GLU A 137 -23.34 -7.86 16.55
C GLU A 137 -24.20 -9.02 16.04
N ARG A 138 -24.14 -9.32 14.73
CA ARG A 138 -24.83 -10.49 14.14
C ARG A 138 -24.39 -11.82 14.78
N GLU A 139 -23.12 -11.96 15.09
CA GLU A 139 -22.58 -13.14 15.78
C GLU A 139 -22.99 -13.19 17.27
N GLY A 140 -23.11 -12.03 17.94
CA GLY A 140 -23.57 -11.92 19.33
C GLY A 140 -25.07 -12.18 19.53
N GLU A 141 -25.91 -11.77 18.59
CA GLU A 141 -27.36 -12.04 18.61
C GLU A 141 -27.68 -13.53 18.39
N GLY A 142 -26.87 -14.23 17.57
CA GLY A 142 -27.01 -15.67 17.34
C GLY A 142 -26.70 -16.56 18.56
N VAL A 143 -25.99 -16.05 19.57
CA VAL A 143 -25.70 -16.78 20.82
C VAL A 143 -26.86 -16.67 21.81
N GLN A 144 -27.50 -15.50 21.92
CA GLN A 144 -28.66 -15.30 22.81
C GLN A 144 -29.89 -16.06 22.34
N GLN A 145 -30.10 -16.20 21.02
CA GLN A 145 -31.26 -16.92 20.48
C GLN A 145 -31.19 -18.45 20.71
N ARG A 146 -30.00 -19.02 20.92
CA ARG A 146 -29.84 -20.45 21.29
C ARG A 146 -30.08 -20.74 22.76
N HIS A 147 -30.00 -19.74 23.65
CA HIS A 147 -30.23 -19.93 25.08
C HIS A 147 -31.71 -19.83 25.49
N LEU A 148 -32.57 -19.22 24.66
CA LEU A 148 -34.00 -19.02 24.98
C LEU A 148 -34.93 -20.18 24.56
N VAL A 149 -34.44 -21.19 23.83
CA VAL A 149 -35.29 -22.28 23.27
C VAL A 149 -35.32 -23.53 24.17
N VAL A 150 -34.55 -23.60 25.24
CA VAL A 150 -34.59 -24.73 26.20
C VAL A 150 -35.34 -24.28 27.46
N GLY A 151 -36.65 -24.49 27.52
CA GLY A 151 -37.36 -24.42 28.81
C GLY A 151 -38.81 -23.94 28.83
N VAL A 152 -39.64 -24.24 27.83
CA VAL A 152 -41.10 -24.21 28.02
C VAL A 152 -41.66 -25.57 27.62
N GLY A 153 -41.66 -26.49 28.59
CA GLY A 153 -42.24 -27.82 28.49
C GLY A 153 -43.22 -28.06 29.63
N ARG A 154 -44.44 -27.55 29.46
CA ARG A 154 -45.63 -27.88 30.25
C ARG A 154 -46.01 -29.34 29.99
N GLY A 155 -46.10 -30.15 31.04
CA GLY A 155 -46.58 -31.52 30.99
C GLY A 155 -47.38 -31.84 32.25
N GLU A 156 -48.70 -31.67 32.16
CA GLU A 156 -49.68 -32.12 33.14
C GLU A 156 -49.81 -33.66 33.09
N GLY A 157 -49.86 -34.29 34.27
CA GLY A 157 -50.69 -35.46 34.56
C GLY A 157 -50.17 -36.88 34.25
N ALA A 158 -49.86 -37.65 35.31
CA ALA A 158 -50.32 -39.03 35.46
C ALA A 158 -50.11 -39.53 36.91
N SER A 159 -51.22 -39.93 37.52
CA SER A 159 -51.37 -40.62 38.81
C SER A 159 -50.82 -42.05 38.76
N ALA A 160 -50.20 -42.53 39.84
CA ALA A 160 -50.32 -43.93 40.28
C ALA A 160 -49.92 -44.11 41.75
N VAL A 161 -50.74 -44.89 42.43
CA VAL A 161 -50.80 -45.24 43.85
C VAL A 161 -49.94 -46.49 44.11
N ALA A 162 -49.64 -46.75 45.39
CA ALA A 162 -49.10 -47.98 46.01
C ALA A 162 -47.56 -48.02 46.14
N ALA A 163 -46.96 -48.39 47.28
CA ALA A 163 -47.43 -48.98 48.54
C ALA A 163 -46.53 -48.54 49.70
#